data_AF-A0A942RHZ5-F1
#
_entry.id   AF-A0A942RHZ5-F1
#
_cell.length_a   1.000
_cell.length_b   1.000
_cell.length_c   1.000
_cell.angle_alpha   90.00
_cell.angle_beta   90.00
_cell.angle_gamma   90.00
#
_symmetry.space_group_name_H-M   'P 1'
#
loop_
_entity.id
_entity.type
_entity.pdbx_description
1 polymer ?
#
loop_
_entity_poly.entity_id
_entity_poly.type
_entity_poly.pdbx_seq_one_letter_code
_entity_poly.pdbx_strand_id
1 'polypeptide(L)'
;GIAHQIGHLVFGSKLAPWFHIVQVVDEKTDIYSLKELMHDFSTKLHPSKGIHIYKNHVGTPLYPFADPADRKYGKGDKVLFDCLFPLDWPLAETPIKVAFSNKDIYPEDIQEKVLASWKDYGFKD
;
A
#
# COMPACT_ATOMS: atom_id res chain seq x y z
N GLY A 1 7.10 -12.73 -6.38
CA GLY A 1 5.70 -12.42 -6.69
C GLY A 1 5.60 -11.15 -7.54
N ILE A 2 4.39 -10.76 -7.94
CA ILE A 2 4.17 -9.56 -8.76
C ILE A 2 4.73 -8.28 -8.12
N ALA A 3 4.62 -8.13 -6.80
CA ALA A 3 5.17 -6.99 -6.07
C ALA A 3 6.70 -6.85 -6.24
N HIS A 4 7.45 -7.97 -6.30
CA HIS A 4 8.89 -7.92 -6.56
C HIS A 4 9.20 -7.42 -7.97
N GLN A 5 8.41 -7.82 -8.97
CA GLN A 5 8.60 -7.34 -10.34
C GLN A 5 8.36 -5.84 -10.42
N ILE A 6 7.29 -5.36 -9.76
CA ILE A 6 7.00 -3.92 -9.63
C ILE A 6 8.15 -3.21 -8.92
N GLY A 7 8.59 -3.71 -7.76
CA GLY A 7 9.70 -3.15 -7.00
C GLY A 7 10.99 -3.05 -7.83
N HIS A 8 11.35 -4.10 -8.58
CA HIS A 8 12.52 -4.09 -9.45
C HIS A 8 12.39 -3.08 -10.60
N LEU A 9 11.22 -2.92 -11.21
CA LEU A 9 11.00 -1.91 -12.25
C LEU A 9 11.15 -0.49 -11.69
N VAL A 10 10.57 -0.26 -10.50
CA VAL A 10 10.62 1.03 -9.82
C VAL A 10 12.06 1.36 -9.41
N PHE A 11 12.75 0.44 -8.73
CA PHE A 11 14.14 0.62 -8.29
C PHE A 11 15.16 0.55 -9.44
N GLY A 12 14.84 -0.08 -10.58
CA GLY A 12 15.67 -0.08 -11.78
C GLY A 12 15.52 1.17 -12.64
N SER A 13 14.53 2.03 -12.36
CA SER A 13 14.26 3.21 -13.16
C SER A 13 15.27 4.34 -12.91
N LYS A 14 15.35 5.30 -13.84
CA LYS A 14 16.13 6.54 -13.67
C LYS A 14 15.70 7.33 -12.43
N LEU A 15 14.47 7.17 -11.97
CA LEU A 15 13.92 7.89 -10.82
C LEU A 15 14.19 7.19 -9.48
N ALA A 16 14.73 5.97 -9.51
CA ALA A 16 15.03 5.18 -8.31
C ALA A 16 15.78 5.91 -7.19
N PRO A 17 16.74 6.83 -7.46
CA PRO A 17 17.40 7.59 -6.40
C PRO A 17 16.45 8.45 -5.54
N TRP A 18 15.23 8.73 -6.00
CA TRP A 18 14.31 9.69 -5.38
C TRP A 18 13.26 9.05 -4.46
N PHE A 19 13.08 7.72 -4.53
CA PHE A 19 12.20 6.98 -3.62
C PHE A 19 12.92 5.74 -3.08
N HIS A 20 12.80 5.52 -1.77
CA HIS A 20 13.44 4.39 -1.06
C HIS A 20 12.43 3.40 -0.48
N ILE A 21 11.14 3.73 -0.52
CA ILE A 21 10.05 2.90 -0.04
C ILE A 21 9.06 2.75 -1.18
N VAL A 22 8.65 1.52 -1.45
CA VAL A 22 7.55 1.20 -2.36
C VAL A 22 6.56 0.34 -1.59
N GLN A 23 5.31 0.78 -1.53
CA GLN A 23 4.19 -0.03 -1.03
C GLN A 23 3.37 -0.47 -2.24
N VAL A 24 3.18 -1.78 -2.39
CA VAL A 24 2.32 -2.34 -3.44
C VAL A 24 1.00 -2.74 -2.78
N VAL A 25 -0.09 -2.16 -3.26
CA VAL A 25 -1.47 -2.40 -2.80
C VAL A 25 -2.33 -2.89 -3.96
N ASP A 26 -3.51 -3.42 -3.65
CA ASP A 26 -4.46 -3.84 -4.67
C ASP A 26 -5.20 -2.65 -5.31
N GLU A 27 -5.89 -2.90 -6.42
CA GLU A 27 -6.64 -1.90 -7.18
C GLU A 27 -7.84 -1.29 -6.41
N LYS A 28 -8.26 -1.91 -5.30
CA LYS A 28 -9.40 -1.45 -4.48
C LYS A 28 -8.98 -0.43 -3.42
N THR A 29 -7.70 -0.07 -3.41
CA THR A 29 -7.08 0.83 -2.43
C THR A 29 -6.78 2.16 -3.09
N ASP A 30 -7.36 3.24 -2.56
CA ASP A 30 -7.05 4.58 -3.04
C ASP A 30 -5.63 4.99 -2.61
N ILE A 31 -4.71 5.03 -3.57
CA ILE A 31 -3.30 5.41 -3.36
C ILE A 31 -3.10 6.89 -2.97
N TYR A 32 -4.13 7.73 -3.11
CA TYR A 32 -4.11 9.12 -2.64
C TYR A 32 -4.62 9.26 -1.20
N SER A 33 -5.22 8.20 -0.64
CA SER A 33 -5.70 8.17 0.74
C SER A 33 -4.67 7.54 1.67
N LEU A 34 -3.98 8.37 2.46
CA LEU A 34 -3.05 7.89 3.48
C LEU A 34 -3.73 6.91 4.46
N LYS A 35 -5.01 7.11 4.76
CA LYS A 35 -5.77 6.24 5.66
C LYS A 35 -5.91 4.82 5.08
N GLU A 36 -6.21 4.71 3.79
CA GLU A 36 -6.32 3.41 3.12
C GLU A 36 -4.95 2.73 2.98
N LEU A 37 -3.91 3.49 2.61
CA LEU A 37 -2.54 2.97 2.57
C LEU A 37 -2.08 2.42 3.92
N MET A 38 -2.36 3.13 5.02
CA MET A 38 -2.00 2.68 6.36
C MET A 38 -2.83 1.47 6.82
N HIS A 39 -4.10 1.37 6.41
CA HIS A 39 -4.94 0.20 6.68
C HIS A 39 -4.34 -1.05 6.02
N ASP A 40 -4.00 -0.96 4.74
CA ASP A 40 -3.37 -2.06 3.99
C ASP A 40 -2.00 -2.44 4.56
N PHE A 41 -1.17 -1.45 4.88
CA PHE A 41 0.12 -1.67 5.52
C PHE A 41 -0.02 -2.44 6.84
N SER A 42 -1.07 -2.14 7.62
CA SER A 42 -1.26 -2.72 8.95
C SER A 42 -1.97 -4.07 8.94
N THR A 43 -2.72 -4.40 7.89
CA THR A 43 -3.59 -5.57 7.85
C THR A 43 -3.21 -6.61 6.80
N LYS A 44 -2.58 -6.19 5.69
CA LYS A 44 -2.22 -7.07 4.56
C LYS A 44 -0.72 -7.38 4.50
N LEU A 45 0.14 -6.50 5.01
CA LEU A 45 1.59 -6.72 5.01
C LEU A 45 1.97 -7.88 5.92
N HIS A 46 2.37 -9.01 5.33
CA HIS A 46 2.90 -10.13 6.11
C HIS A 46 4.29 -9.77 6.66
N PRO A 47 4.53 -9.75 7.99
CA PRO A 47 5.78 -9.23 8.55
C PRO A 47 7.05 -9.91 8.05
N SER A 48 7.05 -11.24 7.87
CA SER A 48 8.21 -11.97 7.38
C SER A 48 8.26 -12.21 5.86
N LYS A 49 7.13 -12.05 5.15
CA LYS A 49 7.02 -12.45 3.73
C LYS A 49 6.78 -11.28 2.80
N GLY A 50 6.27 -10.14 3.29
CA GLY A 50 5.98 -8.96 2.50
C GLY A 50 6.97 -7.81 2.68
N ILE A 51 7.94 -7.93 3.60
CA ILE A 51 8.99 -6.93 3.78
C ILE A 51 10.25 -7.39 3.04
N HIS A 52 10.62 -6.68 1.99
CA HIS A 52 11.81 -6.98 1.20
C HIS A 52 12.78 -5.81 1.23
N ILE A 53 13.97 -6.04 1.79
CA ILE A 53 15.01 -5.03 1.92
C ILE A 53 16.07 -5.27 0.85
N TYR A 54 16.35 -4.25 0.04
CA TYR A 54 17.38 -4.26 -0.99
C TYR A 54 18.53 -3.36 -0.56
N LYS A 55 19.66 -3.98 -0.23
CA LYS A 55 20.84 -3.28 0.28
C LYS A 55 21.75 -2.77 -0.84
N ASN A 56 22.51 -1.71 -0.57
CA ASN A 56 23.50 -1.15 -1.49
C ASN A 56 22.90 -0.73 -2.85
N HIS A 57 21.66 -0.25 -2.86
CA HIS A 57 21.03 0.24 -4.09
C HIS A 57 21.47 1.69 -4.40
N VAL A 58 21.18 2.16 -5.61
CA VAL A 58 21.31 3.58 -5.96
C VAL A 58 20.39 4.43 -5.09
N GLY A 59 20.97 5.44 -4.42
CA GLY A 59 20.26 6.41 -3.60
C GLY A 59 20.63 7.85 -3.94
N THR A 60 20.24 8.76 -3.06
CA THR A 60 20.55 10.19 -3.17
C THR A 60 21.16 10.67 -1.85
N PRO A 61 22.16 11.57 -1.88
CA PRO A 61 22.73 12.15 -0.66
C PRO A 61 21.72 13.00 0.12
N LEU A 62 20.54 13.27 -0.45
CA LEU A 62 19.47 14.05 0.18
C LEU A 62 18.57 13.24 1.11
N TYR A 63 18.75 11.91 1.19
CA TYR A 63 18.02 11.12 2.17
C TYR A 63 18.42 11.50 3.61
N PRO A 64 17.46 11.90 4.47
CA PRO A 64 17.79 12.33 5.83
C PRO A 64 18.47 11.25 6.67
N PHE A 65 18.11 9.97 6.42
CA PHE A 65 18.68 8.82 7.13
C PHE A 65 20.04 8.36 6.58
N ALA A 66 20.47 8.84 5.41
CA ALA A 66 21.70 8.37 4.78
C ALA A 66 22.92 8.77 5.63
N ASP A 67 23.78 7.80 5.90
CA ASP A 67 25.03 8.02 6.63
C ASP A 67 26.09 8.71 5.72
N PRO A 68 27.25 9.15 6.26
CA PRO A 68 28.28 9.78 5.45
C PRO A 68 28.82 8.93 4.30
N ALA A 69 28.87 7.59 4.44
CA ALA A 69 29.32 6.71 3.39
C ALA A 69 28.27 6.60 2.28
N ASP A 70 27.00 6.43 2.63
CA ASP A 70 25.88 6.39 1.69
C ASP A 70 25.78 7.68 0.89
N ARG A 71 25.93 8.84 1.54
CA ARG A 71 25.97 10.13 0.86
C ARG A 71 27.15 10.25 -0.10
N LYS A 72 28.35 9.84 0.34
CA LYS A 72 29.58 9.92 -0.46
C LYS A 72 29.51 9.05 -1.72
N TYR A 73 28.92 7.86 -1.60
CA TYR A 73 28.87 6.87 -2.68
C TYR A 73 27.53 6.82 -3.42
N GLY A 74 26.57 7.69 -3.08
CA GLY A 74 25.25 7.71 -3.70
C GLY A 74 24.46 6.42 -3.48
N LYS A 75 24.60 5.82 -2.30
CA LYS A 75 23.86 4.61 -1.92
C LYS A 75 22.58 4.95 -1.19
N GLY A 76 21.62 4.05 -1.26
CA GLY A 76 20.41 4.12 -0.46
C GLY A 76 19.70 2.79 -0.49
N ASP A 77 19.66 2.14 0.66
CA ASP A 77 18.87 0.93 0.85
C ASP A 77 17.40 1.20 0.51
N LYS A 78 16.75 0.20 -0.07
CA LYS A 78 15.36 0.27 -0.50
C LYS A 78 14.54 -0.76 0.26
N VAL A 79 13.25 -0.48 0.42
CA VAL A 79 12.30 -1.44 0.95
C VAL A 79 11.05 -1.51 0.09
N LEU A 80 10.62 -2.72 -0.20
CA LEU A 80 9.32 -3.04 -0.78
C LEU A 80 8.43 -3.61 0.33
N PHE A 81 7.25 -3.03 0.48
CA PHE A 81 6.16 -3.54 1.29
C PHE A 81 5.08 -4.14 0.37
N ASP A 82 5.06 -5.46 0.29
CA ASP A 82 4.05 -6.23 -0.43
C ASP A 82 2.79 -6.37 0.44
N CYS A 83 1.79 -5.51 0.17
CA CYS A 83 0.50 -5.51 0.85
C CYS A 83 -0.58 -6.21 0.01
N LEU A 84 -0.19 -7.10 -0.91
CA LEU A 84 -1.13 -7.93 -1.66
C LEU A 84 -1.43 -9.23 -0.90
N PHE A 85 -2.65 -9.72 -1.05
CA PHE A 85 -2.92 -11.12 -0.70
C PHE A 85 -2.22 -12.06 -1.71
N PRO A 86 -1.75 -13.24 -1.27
CA PRO A 86 -1.12 -14.20 -2.18
C PRO A 86 -2.08 -14.62 -3.30
N LEU A 87 -1.60 -14.63 -4.54
CA LEU A 87 -2.42 -14.92 -5.73
C LEU A 87 -2.90 -16.37 -5.81
N ASP A 88 -2.26 -17.27 -5.07
CA ASP A 88 -2.62 -18.68 -4.94
C ASP A 88 -3.70 -18.93 -3.88
N TRP A 89 -4.11 -17.91 -3.12
CA TRP A 89 -5.20 -18.04 -2.18
C TRP A 89 -6.53 -18.23 -2.92
N PRO A 90 -7.38 -19.17 -2.46
CA PRO A 90 -8.76 -19.24 -2.91
C PRO A 90 -9.46 -17.90 -2.64
N LEU A 91 -10.32 -17.47 -3.58
CA LEU A 91 -11.11 -16.25 -3.39
C LEU A 91 -11.95 -16.29 -2.11
N ALA A 92 -12.46 -17.47 -1.74
CA ALA A 92 -13.23 -17.68 -0.52
C ALA A 92 -12.42 -17.46 0.78
N GLU A 93 -11.09 -17.60 0.72
CA GLU A 93 -10.18 -17.38 1.85
C GLU A 93 -9.58 -15.97 1.82
N THR A 94 -9.84 -15.20 0.76
CA THR A 94 -9.33 -13.83 0.63
C THR A 94 -10.29 -12.87 1.34
N PRO A 95 -9.86 -12.15 2.40
CA PRO A 95 -10.73 -11.26 3.14
C PRO A 95 -11.29 -10.14 2.27
N ILE A 96 -12.58 -9.86 2.44
CA ILE A 96 -13.25 -8.70 1.84
C ILE A 96 -13.19 -7.50 2.81
N LYS A 97 -12.97 -6.30 2.28
CA LYS A 97 -12.93 -5.06 3.09
C LYS A 97 -14.31 -4.79 3.68
N VAL A 98 -14.45 -4.92 5.00
CA VAL A 98 -15.72 -4.64 5.69
C VAL A 98 -15.85 -3.13 5.90
N ALA A 99 -16.48 -2.46 4.94
CA ALA A 99 -16.69 -1.02 4.95
C ALA A 99 -18.05 -0.68 4.32
N PHE A 100 -18.64 0.46 4.71
CA PHE A 100 -19.92 0.92 4.17
C PHE A 100 -19.90 1.10 2.64
N SER A 101 -18.76 1.53 2.09
CA SER A 101 -18.59 1.69 0.64
C SER A 101 -18.48 0.36 -0.14
N ASN A 102 -18.33 -0.77 0.54
CA ASN A 102 -18.22 -2.06 -0.13
C ASN A 102 -19.61 -2.62 -0.46
N LYS A 103 -19.92 -2.68 -1.76
CA LYS A 103 -21.20 -3.19 -2.30
C LYS A 103 -21.44 -4.68 -2.02
N ASP A 104 -20.37 -5.45 -1.78
CA ASP A 104 -20.48 -6.87 -1.40
C ASP A 104 -20.95 -7.06 0.06
N ILE A 105 -20.81 -6.02 0.90
CA ILE A 105 -21.23 -6.02 2.31
C ILE A 105 -22.55 -5.28 2.50
N TYR A 106 -22.65 -4.08 1.92
CA TYR A 106 -23.84 -3.24 1.95
C TYR A 106 -24.28 -3.00 0.51
N PRO A 107 -25.36 -3.63 0.03
CA PRO A 107 -25.88 -3.40 -1.32
C PRO A 107 -26.19 -1.93 -1.60
N GLU A 108 -26.18 -1.54 -2.88
CA GLU A 108 -26.31 -0.14 -3.30
C GLU A 108 -27.63 0.50 -2.84
N ASP A 109 -28.73 -0.24 -2.90
CA ASP A 109 -30.05 0.22 -2.42
C ASP A 109 -30.04 0.49 -0.90
N ILE A 110 -29.29 -0.29 -0.13
CA ILE A 110 -29.09 -0.07 1.31
C ILE A 110 -28.21 1.15 1.55
N GLN A 111 -27.12 1.31 0.80
CA GLN A 111 -26.24 2.47 0.91
C GLN A 111 -27.02 3.76 0.63
N GLU A 112 -27.76 3.80 -0.49
CA GLU A 112 -28.59 4.94 -0.87
C GLU A 112 -29.67 5.26 0.16
N LYS A 113 -30.37 4.23 0.66
CA LYS A 113 -31.40 4.41 1.69
C LYS A 113 -30.84 5.03 2.97
N VAL A 114 -29.69 4.55 3.44
CA VAL A 114 -29.05 5.06 4.66
C VAL A 114 -28.57 6.50 4.46
N LEU A 115 -27.95 6.80 3.32
CA LEU A 115 -27.49 8.15 3.00
C LEU A 115 -28.65 9.14 2.86
N ALA A 116 -29.75 8.73 2.21
CA ALA A 116 -30.94 9.58 2.03
C ALA A 116 -31.63 9.91 3.37
N SER A 117 -31.60 8.97 4.32
CA SER A 117 -32.26 9.11 5.63
C SER A 117 -31.31 9.60 6.73
N TRP A 118 -30.06 9.95 6.41
CA TRP A 118 -29.00 10.21 7.40
C TRP A 118 -29.39 11.31 8.42
N LYS A 119 -29.97 12.40 7.91
CA LYS A 119 -30.49 13.51 8.74
C LYS A 119 -31.72 13.12 9.54
N ASP A 120 -32.60 12.31 8.96
CA ASP A 120 -33.83 11.85 9.63
C ASP A 120 -33.51 10.95 10.83
N TYR A 121 -32.37 10.24 10.77
CA TYR A 121 -31.82 9.48 11.91
C TYR A 121 -31.17 10.37 12.99
N GLY A 122 -31.06 11.68 12.76
CA GLY A 122 -30.47 12.64 13.69
C GLY A 122 -28.96 12.85 13.53
N PHE A 123 -28.33 12.30 12.48
CA PHE A 123 -26.93 12.56 12.19
C PHE A 123 -26.74 13.88 11.43
N LYS A 124 -25.57 14.49 11.61
CA LYS A 124 -25.17 15.71 10.90
C LYS A 124 -24.39 15.35 9.62
N ASP A 125 -24.44 16.27 8.66
CA ASP A 125 -23.59 16.23 7.46
C ASP A 125 -22.11 16.32 7.83
#